data_AF-A0A6J1NS99-F1
#
_entry.id   AF-A0A6J1NS99-F1
#
_cell.length_a   1.000
_cell.length_b   1.000
_cell.length_c   1.000
_cell.angle_alpha   90.00
_cell.angle_beta   90.00
_cell.angle_gamma   90.00
#
_symmetry.space_group_name_H-M   'P 1'
#
loop_
_entity.id
_entity.type
_entity.pdbx_description
1 polymer ?
#
loop_
_entity_poly.entity_id
_entity_poly.type
_entity_poly.pdbx_seq_one_letter_code
_entity_poly.pdbx_strand_id
1 'polypeptide(L)'
;MAAKTLLLFICVTQTVIVSCTLLCEEGFCTKFRQDNTCATTARECSINNATHAGLTLPSPTICNCCPFCLPLFNEGMPCSLGGPGDGVTIGRCGHGLTCNNVTRTCVRMSTKCHDAQDDYDARHAQGVTGVLERRPTCDVRGDYATYTCVPSQTCFCQSEEGDRLFGEVLFTGNNQYMPCGCSRMFHKVEKYISPGLRYPVAGLRCTSDGNFNPVQCIDRVCYCVNTITGEVVGTDTINLDTQRPSSLPCYKEELDLFPIRNDTEPPYNYTSPCYESIREKEELIEQSIRDGFNVDFFTSFSSISCMPDGTFGRITIDSNGSKICINERGVRIGDYEARPNTPEFNNMDCKCAKTTTLMTTSTEPPRCCKNGNFRPVQCRRGLCRCVDADGRQVGTESRDVTALSCHTAGWRNC
;
A
#
# COMPACT_ATOMS: atom_id res chain seq x y z
N MET A 1 23.88 -76.44 -32.43
CA MET A 1 23.59 -75.12 -33.02
C MET A 1 22.55 -74.45 -32.13
N ALA A 2 22.90 -73.31 -31.55
CA ALA A 2 22.16 -72.67 -30.46
C ALA A 2 20.87 -72.00 -30.93
N ALA A 3 19.77 -72.23 -30.21
CA ALA A 3 18.52 -71.47 -30.34
C ALA A 3 18.62 -70.18 -29.50
N LYS A 4 18.33 -69.03 -30.10
CA LYS A 4 18.25 -67.73 -29.42
C LYS A 4 16.84 -67.53 -28.88
N THR A 5 16.71 -67.35 -27.56
CA THR A 5 15.47 -66.88 -26.92
C THR A 5 15.66 -65.42 -26.51
N LEU A 6 14.85 -64.52 -27.06
CA LEU A 6 14.84 -63.10 -26.74
C LEU A 6 13.81 -62.86 -25.62
N LEU A 7 14.27 -62.45 -24.44
CA LEU A 7 13.40 -62.07 -23.30
C LEU A 7 13.28 -60.54 -23.27
N LEU A 8 12.07 -60.04 -23.52
CA LEU A 8 11.71 -58.63 -23.45
C LEU A 8 11.35 -58.29 -21.98
N PHE A 9 12.18 -57.50 -21.30
CA PHE A 9 11.86 -56.96 -19.97
C PHE A 9 11.08 -55.65 -20.11
N ILE A 10 9.80 -55.67 -19.77
CA ILE A 10 8.96 -54.47 -19.65
C ILE A 10 9.14 -53.94 -18.22
N CYS A 11 9.86 -52.83 -18.08
CA CYS A 11 10.02 -52.12 -16.81
C CYS A 11 8.85 -51.15 -16.65
N VAL A 12 7.89 -51.49 -15.77
CA VAL A 12 6.80 -50.58 -15.39
C VAL A 12 7.30 -49.73 -14.23
N THR A 13 7.66 -48.48 -14.52
CA THR A 13 7.96 -47.48 -13.49
C THR A 13 6.64 -46.98 -12.89
N GLN A 14 6.27 -47.48 -11.70
CA GLN A 14 5.26 -46.83 -10.88
C GLN A 14 5.89 -45.59 -10.24
N THR A 15 5.59 -44.41 -10.79
CA THR A 15 5.82 -43.14 -10.11
C THR A 15 4.84 -43.01 -8.96
N VAL A 16 5.27 -43.37 -7.75
CA VAL A 16 4.54 -43.06 -6.51
C VAL A 16 4.68 -41.55 -6.28
N ILE A 17 3.63 -40.81 -6.57
CA ILE A 17 3.49 -39.42 -6.15
C ILE A 17 3.21 -39.46 -4.64
N VAL A 18 4.25 -39.32 -3.82
CA VAL A 18 4.09 -39.09 -2.38
C VAL A 18 3.64 -37.64 -2.22
N SER A 19 2.33 -37.42 -2.19
CA SER A 19 1.75 -36.19 -1.64
C SER A 19 2.09 -36.17 -0.16
N CYS A 20 3.14 -35.44 0.22
CA CYS A 20 3.55 -35.27 1.60
C CYS A 20 2.66 -34.23 2.28
N THR A 21 1.36 -34.52 2.43
CA THR A 21 0.53 -33.83 3.41
C THR A 21 0.90 -34.40 4.76
N LEU A 22 1.82 -33.74 5.47
CA LEU A 22 2.16 -34.09 6.85
C LEU A 22 0.94 -33.80 7.74
N LEU A 23 0.06 -34.79 7.91
CA LEU A 23 -1.02 -34.72 8.90
C LEU A 23 -0.46 -35.05 10.27
N CYS A 24 -0.58 -34.11 11.20
CA CYS A 24 -0.27 -34.31 12.59
C CYS A 24 -1.42 -35.06 13.27
N GLU A 25 -1.30 -36.38 13.37
CA GLU A 25 -2.30 -37.22 14.03
C GLU A 25 -2.42 -36.92 15.53
N GLU A 26 -3.62 -37.17 16.08
CA GLU A 26 -3.90 -37.03 17.51
C GLU A 26 -2.98 -37.96 18.32
N GLY A 27 -2.19 -37.39 19.24
CA GLY A 27 -1.20 -38.13 20.04
C GLY A 27 0.24 -38.13 19.48
N PHE A 28 0.48 -37.62 18.26
CA PHE A 28 1.84 -37.49 17.70
C PHE A 28 2.76 -36.70 18.63
N CYS A 29 2.29 -35.57 19.16
CA CYS A 29 3.09 -34.75 20.07
C CYS A 29 3.40 -35.42 21.40
N THR A 30 2.51 -36.28 21.91
CA THR A 30 2.75 -37.04 23.15
C THR A 30 3.89 -38.02 22.93
N LYS A 31 3.86 -38.77 21.82
CA LYS A 31 4.93 -39.70 21.45
C LYS A 31 6.25 -38.97 21.14
N PHE A 32 6.18 -37.89 20.36
CA PHE A 32 7.35 -37.08 20.03
C PHE A 32 8.06 -36.53 21.28
N ARG A 33 7.30 -36.08 22.28
CA ARG A 33 7.86 -35.57 23.55
C ARG A 33 8.40 -36.67 24.48
N GLN A 34 7.99 -37.92 24.29
CA GLN A 34 8.53 -39.07 25.01
C GLN A 34 9.83 -39.56 24.36
N ASP A 35 9.85 -39.61 23.02
CA ASP A 35 11.00 -40.08 22.24
C ASP A 35 12.10 -39.00 22.12
N ASN A 36 11.73 -37.71 22.15
CA ASN A 36 12.64 -36.58 22.07
C ASN A 36 12.44 -35.60 23.23
N THR A 37 13.54 -35.09 23.79
CA THR A 37 13.50 -34.01 24.79
C THR A 37 13.34 -32.65 24.11
N CYS A 38 12.24 -31.94 24.38
CA CYS A 38 12.09 -30.55 23.96
C CYS A 38 13.15 -29.67 24.62
N ALA A 39 13.71 -28.72 23.86
CA ALA A 39 14.62 -27.71 24.41
C ALA A 39 13.89 -26.81 25.42
N THR A 40 14.59 -26.41 26.48
CA THR A 40 14.09 -25.42 27.44
C THR A 40 13.98 -24.07 26.75
N THR A 41 12.80 -23.45 26.80
CA THR A 41 12.58 -22.12 26.23
C THR A 41 13.37 -21.06 26.98
N ALA A 42 13.86 -20.08 26.24
CA ALA A 42 14.59 -18.94 26.77
C ALA A 42 13.71 -18.13 27.76
N ARG A 43 14.33 -17.52 28.79
CA ARG A 43 13.61 -16.81 29.87
C ARG A 43 12.95 -15.51 29.40
N GLU A 44 13.39 -15.02 28.26
CA GLU A 44 12.95 -13.82 27.58
C GLU A 44 11.44 -13.83 27.30
N CYS A 45 10.88 -15.00 26.95
CA CYS A 45 9.43 -15.14 26.74
C CYS A 45 8.63 -15.36 28.03
N SER A 46 9.28 -15.80 29.12
CA SER A 46 8.59 -16.05 30.40
C SER A 46 8.48 -14.79 31.26
N ILE A 47 9.45 -13.87 31.16
CA ILE A 47 9.50 -12.64 31.98
C ILE A 47 8.83 -11.48 31.25
N ASN A 48 9.01 -11.37 29.92
CA ASN A 48 8.45 -10.36 29.03
C ASN A 48 8.40 -8.93 29.62
N ASN A 49 9.57 -8.35 29.88
CA ASN A 49 9.73 -6.99 30.39
C ASN A 49 10.72 -6.19 29.51
N ALA A 50 11.04 -4.95 29.90
CA ALA A 50 11.91 -4.06 29.13
C ALA A 50 13.33 -4.62 28.85
N THR A 51 13.82 -5.57 29.65
CA THR A 51 15.16 -6.16 29.48
C THR A 51 15.13 -7.59 28.92
N HIS A 52 13.98 -8.25 29.00
CA HIS A 52 13.75 -9.63 28.61
C HIS A 52 12.50 -9.65 27.75
N ALA A 53 12.66 -9.53 26.44
CA ALA A 53 11.54 -9.54 25.50
C ALA A 53 11.67 -10.76 24.57
N GLY A 54 10.55 -11.43 24.31
CA GLY A 54 10.54 -12.61 23.44
C GLY A 54 9.15 -12.94 22.96
N LEU A 55 9.06 -13.62 21.82
CA LEU A 55 7.81 -14.06 21.23
C LEU A 55 7.66 -15.58 21.37
N THR A 56 6.55 -16.01 21.98
CA THR A 56 6.16 -17.41 21.95
C THR A 56 5.52 -17.71 20.60
N LEU A 57 6.15 -18.59 19.81
CA LEU A 57 5.70 -18.96 18.47
C LEU A 57 5.47 -20.47 18.40
N PRO A 58 4.68 -20.97 17.42
CA PRO A 58 4.64 -22.40 17.12
C PRO A 58 6.06 -22.92 16.87
N SER A 59 6.40 -24.05 17.48
CA SER A 59 7.77 -24.57 17.39
C SER A 59 8.12 -25.01 15.98
N PRO A 60 9.32 -24.67 15.46
CA PRO A 60 9.76 -25.12 14.13
C PRO A 60 9.96 -26.65 14.03
N THR A 61 9.78 -27.40 15.12
CA THR A 61 9.71 -28.86 15.12
C THR A 61 8.47 -29.38 14.40
N ILE A 62 8.57 -30.61 13.88
CA ILE A 62 7.45 -31.35 13.29
C ILE A 62 6.21 -31.26 14.21
N CYS A 63 5.07 -30.82 13.63
CA CYS A 63 3.79 -30.68 14.31
C CYS A 63 3.73 -29.69 15.50
N ASN A 64 4.68 -28.74 15.61
CA ASN A 64 4.70 -27.70 16.64
C ASN A 64 4.62 -28.23 18.09
N CYS A 65 5.12 -29.45 18.33
CA CYS A 65 4.86 -30.17 19.58
C CYS A 65 5.61 -29.65 20.81
N CYS A 66 6.68 -28.88 20.61
CA CYS A 66 7.45 -28.26 21.69
C CYS A 66 7.08 -26.77 21.86
N PRO A 67 7.28 -26.19 23.05
CA PRO A 67 7.22 -24.74 23.20
C PRO A 67 8.45 -24.11 22.54
N PHE A 68 8.27 -23.00 21.83
CA PHE A 68 9.37 -22.24 21.22
C PHE A 68 9.28 -20.76 21.59
N CYS A 69 10.42 -20.23 21.99
CA CYS A 69 10.61 -18.83 22.32
C CYS A 69 11.60 -18.24 21.32
N LEU A 70 11.24 -17.14 20.67
CA LEU A 70 12.14 -16.32 19.88
C LEU A 70 12.56 -15.10 20.72
N PRO A 71 13.80 -15.09 21.27
CA PRO A 71 14.32 -13.94 22.00
C PRO A 71 14.43 -12.70 21.10
N LEU A 72 14.13 -11.54 21.67
CA LEU A 72 14.36 -10.23 21.07
C LEU A 72 15.58 -9.59 21.75
N PHE A 73 16.66 -9.42 20.99
CA PHE A 73 17.92 -8.90 21.49
C PHE A 73 17.91 -7.37 21.56
N ASN A 74 18.47 -6.84 22.65
CA ASN A 74 18.65 -5.40 22.86
C ASN A 74 19.82 -4.87 22.03
N GLU A 75 19.93 -3.54 21.95
CA GLU A 75 21.06 -2.89 21.30
C GLU A 75 22.40 -3.34 21.92
N GLY A 76 23.40 -3.58 21.07
CA GLY A 76 24.72 -4.07 21.45
C GLY A 76 24.84 -5.57 21.67
N MET A 77 23.73 -6.32 21.74
CA MET A 77 23.77 -7.78 21.88
C MET A 77 24.20 -8.48 20.57
N PRO A 78 24.88 -9.63 20.64
CA PRO A 78 25.31 -10.36 19.45
C PRO A 78 24.12 -10.92 18.67
N CYS A 79 24.21 -10.88 17.34
CA CYS A 79 23.19 -11.35 16.42
C CYS A 79 23.82 -12.11 15.25
N SER A 80 23.02 -12.94 14.59
CA SER A 80 23.41 -13.66 13.37
C SER A 80 22.61 -13.15 12.17
N LEU A 81 23.26 -13.09 11.01
CA LEU A 81 22.62 -12.76 9.73
C LEU A 81 22.10 -14.02 9.01
N GLY A 82 22.44 -15.20 9.54
CA GLY A 82 22.23 -16.47 8.86
C GLY A 82 23.22 -16.68 7.71
N GLY A 83 23.84 -17.85 7.66
CA GLY A 83 24.79 -18.22 6.62
C GLY A 83 25.53 -19.52 6.94
N PRO A 84 26.11 -20.22 5.96
CA PRO A 84 26.93 -21.39 6.21
C PRO A 84 28.13 -21.01 7.10
N GLY A 85 28.21 -21.57 8.31
CA GLY A 85 29.28 -21.29 9.27
C GLY A 85 29.02 -20.12 10.23
N ASP A 86 27.94 -19.36 10.02
CA ASP A 86 27.45 -18.40 11.02
C ASP A 86 26.70 -19.19 12.10
N GLY A 87 27.11 -19.05 13.37
CA GLY A 87 26.51 -19.77 14.48
C GLY A 87 24.98 -19.61 14.54
N VAL A 88 24.29 -20.64 15.05
CA VAL A 88 22.83 -20.65 15.22
C VAL A 88 22.41 -19.87 16.46
N THR A 89 22.44 -18.53 16.40
CA THR A 89 21.77 -17.74 17.45
C THR A 89 20.26 -17.85 17.25
N ILE A 90 19.57 -18.49 18.19
CA ILE A 90 18.10 -18.53 18.22
C ILE A 90 17.63 -17.19 18.78
N GLY A 91 17.25 -16.26 17.90
CA GLY A 91 16.75 -14.94 18.27
C GLY A 91 16.92 -13.91 17.16
N ARG A 92 16.29 -12.75 17.32
CA ARG A 92 16.42 -11.61 16.40
C ARG A 92 16.60 -10.32 17.18
N CYS A 93 17.14 -9.28 16.53
CA CYS A 93 17.15 -7.96 17.13
C CYS A 93 15.71 -7.48 17.43
N GLY A 94 15.56 -6.74 18.53
CA GLY A 94 14.29 -6.18 18.97
C GLY A 94 13.70 -5.17 17.99
N HIS A 95 12.53 -4.62 18.33
CA HIS A 95 11.84 -3.64 17.50
C HIS A 95 12.71 -2.40 17.24
N GLY A 96 12.83 -2.00 15.98
CA GLY A 96 13.65 -0.85 15.57
C GLY A 96 15.16 -1.09 15.55
N LEU A 97 15.60 -2.34 15.72
CA LEU A 97 16.99 -2.75 15.66
C LEU A 97 17.23 -3.72 14.49
N THR A 98 18.41 -3.65 13.89
CA THR A 98 18.87 -4.58 12.85
C THR A 98 20.24 -5.13 13.20
N CYS A 99 20.57 -6.30 12.64
CA CYS A 99 21.86 -6.91 12.84
C CYS A 99 22.91 -6.25 11.92
N ASN A 100 23.95 -5.65 12.52
CA ASN A 100 25.03 -5.04 11.75
C ASN A 100 25.87 -6.11 11.03
N ASN A 101 26.18 -5.87 9.76
CA ASN A 101 26.92 -6.83 8.93
C ASN A 101 28.40 -7.01 9.32
N VAL A 102 29.01 -6.00 9.96
CA VAL A 102 30.41 -6.01 10.39
C VAL A 102 30.52 -6.44 11.85
N THR A 103 29.85 -5.74 12.77
CA THR A 103 30.02 -5.97 14.21
C THR A 103 29.27 -7.21 14.71
N ARG A 104 28.34 -7.76 13.91
CA ARG A 104 27.45 -8.86 14.29
C ARG A 104 26.73 -8.59 15.61
N THR A 105 26.34 -7.34 15.82
CA THR A 105 25.57 -6.87 16.97
C THR A 105 24.31 -6.14 16.52
N CYS A 106 23.29 -6.15 17.36
CA CYS A 106 22.06 -5.40 17.15
C CYS A 106 22.34 -3.90 17.29
N VAL A 107 22.01 -3.13 16.26
CA VAL A 107 22.17 -1.68 16.20
C VAL A 107 20.86 -1.03 15.79
N ARG A 108 20.68 0.26 16.11
CA ARG A 108 19.53 1.04 15.65
C ARG A 108 19.40 0.98 14.13
N MET A 109 18.20 0.65 13.64
CA MET A 109 17.90 0.68 12.21
C MET A 109 17.99 2.12 11.68
N SER A 110 18.79 2.33 10.64
CA SER A 110 18.79 3.57 9.88
C SER A 110 17.92 3.38 8.63
N THR A 111 16.68 3.84 8.72
CA THR A 111 15.71 3.87 7.62
C THR A 111 14.93 5.18 7.69
N LYS A 112 14.34 5.62 6.58
CA LYS A 112 13.55 6.87 6.54
C LYS A 112 12.46 6.94 7.63
N CYS A 113 11.81 5.81 7.93
CA CYS A 113 10.77 5.77 8.95
C CYS A 113 11.36 5.88 10.37
N HIS A 114 12.46 5.18 10.61
CA HIS A 114 13.12 5.20 11.91
C HIS A 114 13.83 6.53 12.19
N ASP A 115 14.43 7.15 11.19
CA ASP A 115 15.00 8.50 11.32
C ASP A 115 13.88 9.52 11.65
N ALA A 116 12.70 9.37 11.04
CA ALA A 116 11.55 10.22 11.33
C ALA A 116 10.93 9.95 12.72
N GLN A 117 11.01 8.72 13.21
CA GLN A 117 10.66 8.41 14.61
C GLN A 117 11.62 9.07 15.58
N ASP A 118 12.93 9.01 15.31
CA ASP A 118 13.95 9.58 16.18
C ASP A 118 13.85 11.13 16.21
N ASP A 119 13.58 11.78 15.06
CA ASP A 119 13.25 13.20 14.99
C ASP A 119 12.02 13.56 15.83
N TYR A 120 10.93 12.79 15.66
CA TYR A 120 9.71 13.01 16.44
C TYR A 120 9.98 12.86 17.94
N ASP A 121 10.66 11.79 18.36
CA ASP A 121 10.93 11.49 19.77
C ASP A 121 11.82 12.57 20.40
N ALA A 122 12.84 13.06 19.67
CA ALA A 122 13.68 14.16 20.11
C ALA A 122 12.88 15.47 20.29
N ARG A 123 12.01 15.81 19.34
CA ARG A 123 11.13 16.98 19.42
C ARG A 123 10.07 16.82 20.52
N HIS A 124 9.56 15.62 20.73
CA HIS A 124 8.58 15.32 21.75
C HIS A 124 9.17 15.49 23.16
N ALA A 125 10.40 14.99 23.37
CA ALA A 125 11.13 15.16 24.61
C ALA A 125 11.41 16.65 24.95
N GLN A 126 11.52 17.49 23.92
CA GLN A 126 11.66 18.95 24.07
C GLN A 126 10.32 19.68 24.24
N GLY A 127 9.19 18.99 24.13
CA GLY A 127 7.84 19.58 24.21
C GLY A 127 7.46 20.44 23.00
N VAL A 128 8.09 20.23 21.83
CA VAL A 128 7.84 21.03 20.61
C VAL A 128 7.00 20.30 19.56
N THR A 129 6.41 19.15 19.90
CA THR A 129 5.45 18.44 19.03
C THR A 129 4.03 18.95 19.22
N GLY A 130 3.28 18.97 18.13
CA GLY A 130 1.86 19.33 18.13
C GLY A 130 0.93 18.32 18.82
N VAL A 131 -0.23 18.77 19.27
CA VAL A 131 -1.27 17.91 19.87
C VAL A 131 -1.83 16.91 18.85
N LEU A 132 -1.97 17.31 17.59
CA LEU A 132 -2.43 16.40 16.52
C LEU A 132 -1.27 15.80 15.71
N GLU A 133 -0.02 16.07 16.10
CA GLU A 133 1.15 15.49 15.48
C GLU A 133 1.33 14.04 15.96
N ARG A 134 1.54 13.13 15.01
CA ARG A 134 1.62 11.68 15.27
C ARG A 134 3.03 11.18 15.03
N ARG A 135 3.54 10.41 15.99
CA ARG A 135 4.75 9.60 15.82
C ARG A 135 4.58 8.65 14.64
N PRO A 136 5.47 8.64 13.64
CA PRO A 136 5.43 7.68 12.54
C PRO A 136 5.42 6.23 13.06
N THR A 137 4.64 5.37 12.40
CA THR A 137 4.62 3.93 12.71
C THR A 137 5.45 3.22 11.66
N CYS A 138 6.44 2.44 12.10
CA CYS A 138 7.32 1.66 11.25
C CYS A 138 7.04 0.18 11.42
N ASP A 139 7.15 -0.57 10.34
CA ASP A 139 7.07 -2.03 10.37
C ASP A 139 8.40 -2.67 10.83
N VAL A 140 8.44 -4.00 10.83
CA VAL A 140 9.62 -4.76 11.27
C VAL A 140 10.84 -4.63 10.35
N ARG A 141 10.67 -4.12 9.13
CA ARG A 141 11.75 -3.85 8.16
C ARG A 141 12.20 -2.39 8.22
N GLY A 142 11.54 -1.57 9.03
CA GLY A 142 11.78 -0.15 9.12
C GLY A 142 11.11 0.65 7.99
N ASP A 143 10.16 0.06 7.28
CA ASP A 143 9.34 0.77 6.30
C ASP A 143 8.19 1.48 7.02
N TYR A 144 7.64 2.51 6.39
CA TYR A 144 6.43 3.17 6.88
C TYR A 144 5.22 2.20 6.87
N ALA A 145 4.38 2.31 7.90
CA ALA A 145 3.09 1.61 7.98
C ALA A 145 2.22 1.87 6.73
N THR A 146 1.28 0.98 6.43
CA THR A 146 0.52 1.00 5.17
C THR A 146 -0.35 2.25 4.99
N TYR A 147 -0.77 2.88 6.09
CA TYR A 147 -1.56 4.10 6.10
C TYR A 147 -1.18 4.98 7.29
N THR A 148 -1.59 6.23 7.23
CA THR A 148 -1.52 7.18 8.34
C THR A 148 -2.78 8.03 8.41
N CYS A 149 -3.05 8.62 9.56
CA CYS A 149 -4.25 9.39 9.81
C CYS A 149 -3.90 10.79 10.30
N VAL A 150 -4.61 11.79 9.76
CA VAL A 150 -4.67 13.12 10.33
C VAL A 150 -5.85 13.15 11.31
N PRO A 151 -5.62 13.29 12.62
CA PRO A 151 -6.69 13.20 13.61
C PRO A 151 -7.83 14.16 13.30
N SER A 152 -9.08 13.69 13.47
CA SER A 152 -10.32 14.42 13.15
C SER A 152 -10.54 14.81 11.68
N GLN A 153 -9.69 14.33 10.76
CA GLN A 153 -9.82 14.57 9.33
C GLN A 153 -9.99 13.24 8.58
N THR A 154 -8.91 12.76 7.95
CA THR A 154 -8.93 11.58 7.09
C THR A 154 -7.74 10.68 7.38
N CYS A 155 -7.85 9.44 6.95
CA CYS A 155 -6.75 8.49 6.87
C CYS A 155 -6.45 8.21 5.41
N PHE A 156 -5.18 8.06 5.07
CA PHE A 156 -4.76 7.79 3.71
C PHE A 156 -3.61 6.79 3.66
N CYS A 157 -3.53 6.05 2.55
CA CYS A 157 -2.47 5.10 2.29
C CYS A 157 -1.12 5.80 2.07
N GLN A 158 -0.02 5.13 2.42
CA GLN A 158 1.32 5.64 2.17
C GLN A 158 2.29 4.55 1.68
N SER A 159 3.35 4.98 0.98
CA SER A 159 4.41 4.12 0.45
C SER A 159 5.29 3.54 1.57
N GLU A 160 6.23 2.67 1.21
CA GLU A 160 7.26 2.16 2.13
C GLU A 160 8.18 3.29 2.61
N GLU A 161 8.28 4.37 1.82
CA GLU A 161 9.09 5.56 2.09
C GLU A 161 8.31 6.72 2.73
N GLY A 162 6.99 6.59 2.93
CA GLY A 162 6.14 7.59 3.62
C GLY A 162 5.38 8.56 2.71
N ASP A 163 5.46 8.37 1.38
CA ASP A 163 4.75 9.19 0.39
C ASP A 163 3.25 8.91 0.43
N ARG A 164 2.41 9.94 0.38
CA ARG A 164 0.95 9.77 0.32
C ARG A 164 0.52 9.12 -1.00
N LEU A 165 -0.24 8.03 -0.89
CA LEU A 165 -0.78 7.27 -2.01
C LEU A 165 -2.30 7.46 -2.16
N PHE A 166 -2.86 6.86 -3.21
CA PHE A 166 -4.30 6.70 -3.37
C PHE A 166 -4.91 5.86 -2.24
N GLY A 167 -6.17 6.11 -1.91
CA GLY A 167 -6.86 5.49 -0.78
C GLY A 167 -6.99 6.51 0.34
N GLU A 168 -8.16 7.12 0.49
CA GLU A 168 -8.44 8.12 1.51
C GLU A 168 -9.88 7.96 2.05
N VAL A 169 -9.99 7.85 3.37
CA VAL A 169 -11.27 7.63 4.06
C VAL A 169 -11.41 8.57 5.25
N LEU A 170 -12.64 8.79 5.70
CA LEU A 170 -12.91 9.58 6.89
C LEU A 170 -12.26 8.94 8.12
N PHE A 171 -11.70 9.76 9.00
CA PHE A 171 -11.19 9.29 10.28
C PHE A 171 -12.35 8.89 11.19
N THR A 172 -12.49 7.59 11.45
CA THR A 172 -13.55 7.05 12.33
C THR A 172 -13.08 6.76 13.76
N GLY A 173 -11.81 7.06 14.08
CA GLY A 173 -11.20 6.79 15.39
C GLY A 173 -10.14 5.69 15.31
N ASN A 174 -9.98 4.95 16.42
CA ASN A 174 -8.88 3.98 16.58
C ASN A 174 -9.10 2.63 15.89
N ASN A 175 -10.34 2.30 15.47
CA ASN A 175 -10.65 1.05 14.76
C ASN A 175 -10.43 1.14 13.25
N GLN A 176 -9.84 2.23 12.76
CA GLN A 176 -9.53 2.36 11.34
C GLN A 176 -8.51 1.31 10.94
N TYR A 177 -8.78 0.57 9.86
CA TYR A 177 -7.85 -0.41 9.29
C TYR A 177 -7.79 -0.25 7.77
N MET A 178 -6.61 0.08 7.24
CA MET A 178 -6.38 0.26 5.80
C MET A 178 -5.09 -0.47 5.39
N PRO A 179 -5.17 -1.75 4.99
CA PRO A 179 -4.02 -2.50 4.48
C PRO A 179 -3.36 -1.84 3.27
N CYS A 180 -4.13 -1.13 2.44
CA CYS A 180 -3.62 -0.40 1.28
C CYS A 180 -2.82 -1.27 0.29
N GLY A 181 -3.16 -2.56 0.22
CA GLY A 181 -2.42 -3.54 -0.58
C GLY A 181 -2.38 -3.16 -2.05
N CYS A 182 -3.52 -2.75 -2.60
CA CYS A 182 -3.65 -2.36 -4.00
C CYS A 182 -2.92 -1.05 -4.30
N SER A 183 -3.09 -0.02 -3.47
CA SER A 183 -2.39 1.26 -3.66
C SER A 183 -0.87 1.13 -3.59
N ARG A 184 -0.34 0.33 -2.65
CA ARG A 184 1.10 0.07 -2.55
C ARG A 184 1.61 -0.76 -3.72
N MET A 185 0.85 -1.75 -4.16
CA MET A 185 1.20 -2.54 -5.34
C MET A 185 1.24 -1.67 -6.59
N PHE A 186 0.21 -0.86 -6.82
CA PHE A 186 0.15 0.08 -7.93
C PHE A 186 1.36 1.04 -7.92
N HIS A 187 1.69 1.62 -6.75
CA HIS A 187 2.86 2.48 -6.62
C HIS A 187 4.18 1.77 -6.96
N LYS A 188 4.34 0.49 -6.55
CA LYS A 188 5.52 -0.30 -6.91
C LYS A 188 5.60 -0.57 -8.41
N VAL A 189 4.47 -0.89 -9.05
CA VAL A 189 4.39 -1.06 -10.50
C VAL A 189 4.77 0.25 -11.21
N GLU A 190 4.19 1.37 -10.78
CA GLU A 190 4.48 2.69 -11.35
C GLU A 190 5.95 3.08 -11.20
N LYS A 191 6.55 2.81 -10.04
CA LYS A 191 7.94 3.21 -9.73
C LYS A 191 8.99 2.30 -10.39
N TYR A 192 8.77 0.99 -10.40
CA TYR A 192 9.79 0.03 -10.79
C TYR A 192 9.56 -0.65 -12.14
N ILE A 193 8.32 -0.70 -12.64
CA ILE A 193 7.96 -1.42 -13.87
C ILE A 193 7.62 -0.44 -14.99
N SER A 194 6.76 0.54 -14.74
CA SER A 194 6.28 1.48 -15.77
C SER A 194 7.40 2.21 -16.55
N PRO A 195 8.55 2.62 -15.95
CA PRO A 195 9.62 3.26 -16.71
C PRO A 195 10.25 2.36 -17.79
N GLY A 196 10.11 1.04 -17.66
CA GLY A 196 10.61 0.06 -18.61
C GLY A 196 9.59 -0.39 -19.67
N LEU A 197 8.35 0.11 -19.61
CA LEU A 197 7.27 -0.31 -20.50
C LEU A 197 6.90 0.78 -21.50
N ARG A 198 6.45 0.33 -22.68
CA ARG A 198 5.97 1.21 -23.75
C ARG A 198 4.60 1.83 -23.42
N TYR A 199 3.76 1.07 -22.74
CA TYR A 199 2.38 1.44 -22.41
C TYR A 199 2.18 1.44 -20.90
N PRO A 200 1.30 2.30 -20.36
CA PRO A 200 0.96 2.28 -18.94
C PRO A 200 0.37 0.93 -18.53
N VAL A 201 0.75 0.44 -17.34
CA VAL A 201 0.16 -0.78 -16.81
C VAL A 201 -1.26 -0.48 -16.31
N ALA A 202 -2.26 -0.83 -17.11
CA ALA A 202 -3.66 -0.83 -16.72
C ALA A 202 -4.08 -2.23 -16.25
N GLY A 203 -4.93 -2.33 -15.23
CA GLY A 203 -5.54 -3.61 -14.83
C GLY A 203 -5.74 -3.81 -13.33
N LEU A 204 -4.94 -3.15 -12.49
CA LEU A 204 -5.11 -3.20 -11.03
C LEU A 204 -6.20 -2.20 -10.62
N ARG A 205 -7.40 -2.69 -10.28
CA ARG A 205 -8.49 -1.84 -9.76
C ARG A 205 -8.47 -1.81 -8.24
N CYS A 206 -8.37 -0.63 -7.67
CA CYS A 206 -8.44 -0.42 -6.23
C CYS A 206 -9.80 0.15 -5.80
N THR A 207 -10.19 -0.09 -4.55
CA THR A 207 -11.28 0.61 -3.88
C THR A 207 -10.78 1.93 -3.28
N SER A 208 -11.70 2.84 -2.93
CA SER A 208 -11.37 4.18 -2.42
C SER A 208 -10.62 4.21 -1.08
N ASP A 209 -10.56 3.09 -0.36
CA ASP A 209 -9.74 2.86 0.83
C ASP A 209 -8.33 2.33 0.52
N GLY A 210 -8.00 2.13 -0.76
CA GLY A 210 -6.71 1.65 -1.26
C GLY A 210 -6.53 0.13 -1.24
N ASN A 211 -7.57 -0.62 -0.90
CA ASN A 211 -7.59 -2.08 -1.01
C ASN A 211 -7.90 -2.53 -2.44
N PHE A 212 -7.77 -3.84 -2.70
CA PHE A 212 -8.11 -4.38 -4.02
C PHE A 212 -9.63 -4.40 -4.19
N ASN A 213 -10.09 -3.98 -5.38
CA ASN A 213 -11.45 -4.27 -5.78
C ASN A 213 -11.66 -5.79 -5.82
N PRO A 214 -12.74 -6.34 -5.25
CA PRO A 214 -12.96 -7.78 -5.20
C PRO A 214 -13.02 -8.43 -6.59
N VAL A 215 -13.37 -7.67 -7.64
CA VAL A 215 -13.33 -8.13 -9.02
C VAL A 215 -12.10 -7.54 -9.70
N GLN A 216 -11.23 -8.40 -10.24
CA GLN A 216 -10.11 -8.00 -11.10
C GLN A 216 -10.29 -8.66 -12.46
N CYS A 217 -9.86 -7.97 -13.51
CA CYS A 217 -9.94 -8.47 -14.87
C CYS A 217 -8.59 -8.35 -15.54
N ILE A 218 -8.23 -9.39 -16.29
CA ILE A 218 -7.12 -9.38 -17.23
C ILE A 218 -7.75 -9.59 -18.60
N ASP A 219 -7.55 -8.62 -19.50
CA ASP A 219 -8.22 -8.53 -20.78
C ASP A 219 -9.76 -8.60 -20.64
N ARG A 220 -10.36 -9.71 -21.05
CA ARG A 220 -11.81 -9.93 -21.01
C ARG A 220 -12.22 -11.00 -20.00
N VAL A 221 -11.27 -11.51 -19.22
CA VAL A 221 -11.50 -12.53 -18.21
C VAL A 221 -11.44 -11.88 -16.83
N CYS A 222 -12.53 -12.01 -16.06
CA CYS A 222 -12.64 -11.46 -14.71
C CYS A 222 -12.75 -12.57 -13.67
N TYR A 223 -12.19 -12.32 -12.50
CA TYR A 223 -12.14 -13.26 -11.39
C TYR A 223 -12.19 -12.55 -10.04
N CYS A 224 -12.48 -13.31 -9.00
CA CYS A 224 -12.52 -12.81 -7.64
C CYS A 224 -11.13 -12.80 -7.01
N VAL A 225 -10.81 -11.76 -6.25
CA VAL A 225 -9.57 -11.66 -5.47
C VAL A 225 -9.83 -11.36 -4.01
N ASN A 226 -8.85 -11.70 -3.18
CA ASN A 226 -8.78 -11.25 -1.81
C ASN A 226 -8.53 -9.74 -1.79
N THR A 227 -9.39 -8.99 -1.09
CA THR A 227 -9.32 -7.52 -1.07
C THR A 227 -8.06 -6.96 -0.40
N ILE A 228 -7.36 -7.77 0.41
CA ILE A 228 -6.14 -7.39 1.12
C ILE A 228 -4.90 -7.80 0.32
N THR A 229 -4.81 -9.07 -0.11
CA THR A 229 -3.60 -9.63 -0.74
C THR A 229 -3.59 -9.50 -2.25
N GLY A 230 -4.76 -9.37 -2.89
CA GLY A 230 -4.91 -9.40 -4.34
C GLY A 230 -4.82 -10.80 -4.96
N GLU A 231 -4.68 -11.85 -4.14
CA GLU A 231 -4.63 -13.23 -4.61
C GLU A 231 -6.00 -13.70 -5.09
N VAL A 232 -6.01 -14.51 -6.15
CA VAL A 232 -7.25 -15.09 -6.70
C VAL A 232 -7.92 -15.98 -5.65
N VAL A 233 -9.23 -15.79 -5.46
CA VAL A 233 -10.05 -16.55 -4.52
C VAL A 233 -11.11 -17.33 -5.28
N GLY A 234 -11.20 -18.63 -4.99
CA GLY A 234 -12.14 -19.53 -5.65
C GLY A 234 -11.69 -19.94 -7.05
N THR A 235 -12.61 -20.55 -7.80
CA THR A 235 -12.40 -21.00 -9.18
C THR A 235 -13.30 -20.28 -10.18
N ASP A 236 -14.14 -19.37 -9.70
CA ASP A 236 -15.11 -18.66 -10.53
C ASP A 236 -14.40 -17.63 -11.41
N THR A 237 -14.47 -17.84 -12.72
CA THR A 237 -13.94 -16.93 -13.74
C THR A 237 -15.02 -16.70 -14.77
N ILE A 238 -15.20 -15.44 -15.19
CA ILE A 238 -16.18 -15.08 -16.22
C ILE A 238 -15.46 -14.50 -17.43
N ASN A 239 -16.03 -14.67 -18.61
CA ASN A 239 -15.60 -13.97 -19.82
C ASN A 239 -16.65 -12.92 -20.18
N LEU A 240 -16.23 -11.65 -20.22
CA LEU A 240 -17.07 -10.49 -20.51
C LEU A 240 -17.71 -10.54 -21.90
N ASP A 241 -17.20 -11.33 -22.85
CA ASP A 241 -17.84 -11.58 -24.15
C ASP A 241 -19.12 -12.40 -24.06
N THR A 242 -19.41 -13.00 -22.90
CA THR A 242 -20.54 -13.91 -22.72
C THR A 242 -21.32 -13.68 -21.44
N GLN A 243 -20.67 -13.18 -20.39
CA GLN A 243 -21.21 -13.11 -19.04
C GLN A 243 -20.99 -11.74 -18.40
N ARG A 244 -21.97 -11.29 -17.62
CA ARG A 244 -21.90 -9.98 -16.94
C ARG A 244 -20.98 -10.03 -15.73
N PRO A 245 -20.35 -8.91 -15.35
CA PRO A 245 -19.58 -8.80 -14.11
C PRO A 245 -20.35 -9.22 -12.86
N SER A 246 -21.66 -8.95 -12.84
CA SER A 246 -22.55 -9.30 -11.73
C SER A 246 -22.79 -10.79 -11.53
N SER A 247 -22.33 -11.67 -12.43
CA SER A 247 -22.38 -13.12 -12.20
C SER A 247 -21.28 -13.62 -11.26
N LEU A 248 -20.22 -12.84 -11.02
CA LEU A 248 -19.21 -13.17 -10.03
C LEU A 248 -19.78 -13.01 -8.60
N PRO A 249 -19.57 -13.98 -7.70
CA PRO A 249 -20.12 -13.92 -6.34
C PRO A 249 -19.54 -12.79 -5.49
N CYS A 250 -18.34 -12.31 -5.84
CA CYS A 250 -17.67 -11.22 -5.15
C CYS A 250 -18.02 -9.83 -5.71
N TYR A 251 -18.81 -9.74 -6.79
CA TYR A 251 -19.22 -8.48 -7.38
C TYR A 251 -20.10 -7.69 -6.41
N LYS A 252 -19.79 -6.40 -6.26
CA LYS A 252 -20.52 -5.46 -5.40
C LYS A 252 -20.80 -4.20 -6.19
N GLU A 253 -22.07 -3.89 -6.41
CA GLU A 253 -22.48 -2.74 -7.23
C GLU A 253 -22.02 -1.42 -6.60
N GLU A 254 -21.99 -1.33 -5.27
CA GLU A 254 -21.53 -0.16 -4.53
C GLU A 254 -20.03 0.14 -4.69
N LEU A 255 -19.24 -0.84 -5.16
CA LEU A 255 -17.81 -0.69 -5.44
C LEU A 255 -17.51 -0.49 -6.92
N ASP A 256 -18.51 -0.59 -7.79
CA ASP A 256 -18.37 -0.23 -9.20
C ASP A 256 -18.71 1.24 -9.39
N LEU A 257 -17.68 2.06 -9.62
CA LEU A 257 -17.85 3.51 -9.82
C LEU A 257 -18.54 3.86 -11.15
N PHE A 258 -18.49 2.95 -12.13
CA PHE A 258 -18.98 3.17 -13.50
C PHE A 258 -19.81 1.98 -13.99
N PRO A 259 -20.92 1.61 -13.30
CA PRO A 259 -21.70 0.45 -13.68
C PRO A 259 -22.47 0.72 -14.98
N ILE A 260 -22.26 -0.14 -15.97
CA ILE A 260 -22.95 -0.04 -17.27
C ILE A 260 -24.31 -0.75 -17.16
N ARG A 261 -25.38 0.03 -16.99
CA ARG A 261 -26.73 -0.50 -16.73
C ARG A 261 -27.52 -0.85 -18.00
N ASN A 262 -27.15 -0.28 -19.13
CA ASN A 262 -27.89 -0.42 -20.40
C ASN A 262 -27.38 -1.59 -21.26
N ASP A 263 -26.47 -2.41 -20.74
CA ASP A 263 -25.87 -3.49 -21.48
C ASP A 263 -26.76 -4.75 -21.41
N THR A 264 -27.66 -4.90 -22.38
CA THR A 264 -28.62 -6.00 -22.42
C THR A 264 -28.04 -7.26 -23.05
N GLU A 265 -27.07 -7.12 -23.96
CA GLU A 265 -26.48 -8.22 -24.75
C GLU A 265 -24.95 -8.10 -24.79
N PRO A 266 -24.21 -9.22 -24.81
CA PRO A 266 -22.76 -9.19 -24.90
C PRO A 266 -22.25 -8.53 -26.20
N PRO A 267 -21.00 -8.00 -26.21
CA PRO A 267 -19.99 -8.10 -25.15
C PRO A 267 -20.21 -7.10 -24.01
N TYR A 268 -20.10 -7.60 -22.78
CA TYR A 268 -20.18 -6.78 -21.58
C TYR A 268 -18.88 -6.03 -21.32
N ASN A 269 -18.97 -4.90 -20.63
CA ASN A 269 -17.81 -4.11 -20.24
C ASN A 269 -17.71 -3.92 -18.73
N TYR A 270 -16.49 -4.09 -18.21
CA TYR A 270 -16.13 -3.79 -16.83
C TYR A 270 -14.83 -3.00 -16.83
N THR A 271 -14.97 -1.70 -17.08
CA THR A 271 -13.84 -0.80 -17.30
C THR A 271 -14.12 0.54 -16.65
N SER A 272 -13.15 1.44 -16.71
CA SER A 272 -13.26 2.81 -16.23
C SER A 272 -12.90 3.80 -17.33
N PRO A 273 -13.42 5.03 -17.30
CA PRO A 273 -13.21 6.01 -18.36
C PRO A 273 -11.73 6.34 -18.63
N CYS A 274 -10.88 6.31 -17.61
CA CYS A 274 -9.46 6.58 -17.79
C CYS A 274 -8.73 5.43 -18.50
N TYR A 275 -9.07 4.18 -18.16
CA TYR A 275 -8.50 3.02 -18.84
C TYR A 275 -9.02 2.86 -20.27
N GLU A 276 -10.27 3.23 -20.54
CA GLU A 276 -10.78 3.38 -21.91
C GLU A 276 -9.95 4.37 -22.71
N SER A 277 -9.64 5.54 -22.14
CA SER A 277 -8.80 6.55 -22.80
C SER A 277 -7.37 6.06 -23.08
N ILE A 278 -6.80 5.23 -22.19
CA ILE A 278 -5.51 4.58 -22.44
C ILE A 278 -5.64 3.61 -23.63
N ARG A 279 -6.64 2.72 -23.60
CA ARG A 279 -6.86 1.72 -24.66
C ARG A 279 -7.07 2.36 -26.03
N GLU A 280 -7.93 3.37 -26.13
CA GLU A 280 -8.18 4.09 -27.38
C GLU A 280 -6.89 4.70 -27.95
N LYS A 281 -6.03 5.22 -27.05
CA LYS A 281 -4.74 5.80 -27.44
C LYS A 281 -3.73 4.74 -27.86
N GLU A 282 -3.68 3.61 -27.17
CA GLU A 282 -2.87 2.45 -27.56
C GLU A 282 -3.28 1.96 -28.95
N GLU A 283 -4.57 1.77 -29.21
CA GLU A 283 -5.11 1.35 -30.50
C GLU A 283 -4.73 2.33 -31.63
N LEU A 284 -4.82 3.64 -31.37
CA LEU A 284 -4.39 4.68 -32.30
C LEU A 284 -2.88 4.64 -32.58
N ILE A 285 -2.05 4.45 -31.55
CA ILE A 285 -0.60 4.36 -31.70
C ILE A 285 -0.22 3.12 -32.52
N GLU A 286 -0.80 1.97 -32.20
CA GLU A 286 -0.59 0.73 -32.94
C GLU A 286 -1.01 0.85 -34.41
N GLN A 287 -2.11 1.54 -34.68
CA GLN A 287 -2.52 1.85 -36.04
C GLN A 287 -1.51 2.75 -36.76
N SER A 288 -1.02 3.80 -36.10
CA SER A 288 -0.03 4.72 -36.66
C SER A 288 1.29 4.01 -37.00
N ILE A 289 1.71 3.03 -36.20
CA ILE A 289 2.88 2.19 -36.47
C ILE A 289 2.64 1.33 -37.71
N ARG A 290 1.47 0.69 -37.82
CA ARG A 290 1.10 -0.11 -39.00
C ARG A 290 1.11 0.73 -40.29
N ASP A 291 0.70 1.99 -40.17
CA ASP A 291 0.66 2.95 -41.28
C ASP A 291 2.05 3.55 -41.60
N GLY A 292 3.10 3.15 -40.88
CA GLY A 292 4.49 3.51 -41.16
C GLY A 292 4.95 4.83 -40.54
N PHE A 293 4.18 5.42 -39.61
CA PHE A 293 4.57 6.64 -38.91
C PHE A 293 5.57 6.34 -37.79
N ASN A 294 6.50 7.28 -37.57
CA ASN A 294 7.36 7.28 -36.38
C ASN A 294 6.59 7.94 -35.22
N VAL A 295 6.36 7.19 -34.15
CA VAL A 295 5.56 7.61 -33.00
C VAL A 295 6.44 7.77 -31.76
N ASP A 296 6.24 8.87 -31.03
CA ASP A 296 6.86 9.05 -29.71
C ASP A 296 5.92 8.53 -28.63
N PHE A 297 6.34 7.45 -27.96
CA PHE A 297 5.55 6.77 -26.94
C PHE A 297 5.54 7.52 -25.60
N PHE A 298 6.64 8.18 -25.23
CA PHE A 298 6.83 8.71 -23.89
C PHE A 298 6.01 9.99 -23.64
N THR A 299 5.89 10.84 -24.65
CA THR A 299 5.04 12.04 -24.56
C THR A 299 3.57 11.74 -24.81
N SER A 300 3.27 10.65 -25.53
CA SER A 300 1.90 10.28 -25.89
C SER A 300 1.03 10.05 -24.66
N PHE A 301 1.47 9.35 -23.62
CA PHE A 301 0.62 9.10 -22.45
C PHE A 301 0.75 10.16 -21.34
N SER A 302 1.65 11.13 -21.48
CA SER A 302 1.92 12.16 -20.45
C SER A 302 0.69 12.99 -20.05
N SER A 303 -0.32 13.08 -20.92
CA SER A 303 -1.57 13.79 -20.68
C SER A 303 -2.65 12.96 -19.96
N ILE A 304 -2.46 11.65 -19.83
CA ILE A 304 -3.43 10.73 -19.23
C ILE A 304 -2.83 10.19 -17.92
N SER A 305 -3.28 10.72 -16.80
CA SER A 305 -2.93 10.21 -15.47
C SER A 305 -4.15 9.51 -14.88
N CYS A 306 -4.08 8.18 -14.78
CA CYS A 306 -5.13 7.37 -14.17
C CYS A 306 -4.81 7.06 -12.72
N MET A 307 -5.83 7.16 -11.87
CA MET A 307 -5.76 6.70 -10.50
C MET A 307 -5.96 5.17 -10.44
N PRO A 308 -5.57 4.52 -9.33
CA PRO A 308 -5.69 3.06 -9.21
C PRO A 308 -7.12 2.51 -9.18
N ASP A 309 -8.14 3.34 -8.95
CA ASP A 309 -9.56 2.95 -9.10
C ASP A 309 -10.06 3.06 -10.56
N GLY A 310 -9.18 3.47 -11.47
CA GLY A 310 -9.48 3.69 -12.87
C GLY A 310 -10.10 5.05 -13.18
N THR A 311 -10.23 5.94 -12.18
CA THR A 311 -10.69 7.32 -12.39
C THR A 311 -9.56 8.17 -12.97
N PHE A 312 -9.90 9.33 -13.52
CA PHE A 312 -8.88 10.32 -13.88
C PHE A 312 -8.20 10.86 -12.63
N GLY A 313 -6.98 11.38 -12.81
CA GLY A 313 -6.23 12.09 -11.79
C GLY A 313 -7.02 13.23 -11.13
N ARG A 314 -6.45 13.82 -10.08
CA ARG A 314 -7.13 14.86 -9.29
C ARG A 314 -7.23 16.22 -10.00
N ILE A 315 -6.54 16.37 -11.12
CA ILE A 315 -6.31 17.63 -11.84
C ILE A 315 -6.66 17.43 -13.31
N THR A 316 -7.38 18.39 -13.89
CA THR A 316 -7.49 18.53 -15.35
C THR A 316 -7.18 19.97 -15.76
N ILE A 317 -7.05 20.19 -17.07
CA ILE A 317 -6.84 21.51 -17.67
C ILE A 317 -8.16 21.98 -18.27
N ASP A 318 -8.57 23.21 -17.95
CA ASP A 318 -9.78 23.83 -18.50
C ASP A 318 -9.54 24.45 -19.89
N SER A 319 -10.59 25.02 -20.49
CA SER A 319 -10.49 25.67 -21.81
C SER A 319 -9.56 26.88 -21.85
N ASN A 320 -9.25 27.47 -20.69
CA ASN A 320 -8.36 28.63 -20.56
C ASN A 320 -6.91 28.21 -20.33
N GLY A 321 -6.64 26.91 -20.26
CA GLY A 321 -5.33 26.35 -19.92
C GLY A 321 -5.04 26.30 -18.41
N SER A 322 -5.97 26.72 -17.55
CA SER A 322 -5.82 26.64 -16.09
C SER A 322 -5.98 25.21 -15.60
N LYS A 323 -5.20 24.82 -14.59
CA LYS A 323 -5.40 23.56 -13.87
C LYS A 323 -6.54 23.73 -12.87
N ILE A 324 -7.46 22.77 -12.83
CA ILE A 324 -8.60 22.72 -11.90
C ILE A 324 -8.66 21.38 -11.17
N CYS A 325 -9.18 21.38 -9.95
CA CYS A 325 -9.42 20.14 -9.21
C CYS A 325 -10.72 19.48 -9.67
N ILE A 326 -10.71 18.16 -9.86
CA ILE A 326 -11.89 17.37 -10.25
C ILE A 326 -12.16 16.22 -9.28
N ASN A 327 -13.40 15.75 -9.20
CA ASN A 327 -13.77 14.54 -8.47
C ASN A 327 -13.49 13.26 -9.30
N GLU A 328 -13.80 12.10 -8.73
CA GLU A 328 -13.64 10.78 -9.37
C GLU A 328 -14.43 10.63 -10.69
N ARG A 329 -15.46 11.46 -10.89
CA ARG A 329 -16.28 11.50 -12.13
C ARG A 329 -15.83 12.56 -13.12
N GLY A 330 -14.67 13.19 -12.91
CA GLY A 330 -14.15 14.25 -13.76
C GLY A 330 -14.86 15.60 -13.63
N VAL A 331 -15.73 15.77 -12.62
CA VAL A 331 -16.46 17.02 -12.40
C VAL A 331 -15.66 17.95 -11.50
N ARG A 332 -15.59 19.24 -11.85
CA ARG A 332 -14.90 20.27 -11.06
C ARG A 332 -15.37 20.27 -9.60
N ILE A 333 -14.41 20.29 -8.66
CA ILE A 333 -14.69 20.45 -7.22
C ILE A 333 -14.29 21.85 -6.76
N GLY A 334 -15.27 22.61 -6.25
CA GLY A 334 -15.07 23.97 -5.76
C GLY A 334 -14.44 24.92 -6.78
N ASP A 335 -13.98 26.07 -6.28
CA ASP A 335 -13.34 27.11 -7.08
C ASP A 335 -11.80 26.99 -7.04
N TYR A 336 -11.30 25.76 -7.04
CA TYR A 336 -9.86 25.50 -7.02
C TYR A 336 -9.30 25.55 -8.43
N GLU A 337 -8.48 26.57 -8.70
CA GLU A 337 -7.90 26.87 -10.00
C GLU A 337 -6.48 27.42 -9.84
N ALA A 338 -5.56 26.94 -10.68
CA ALA A 338 -4.25 27.53 -10.86
C ALA A 338 -4.07 27.95 -12.32
N ARG A 339 -3.72 29.21 -12.53
CA ARG A 339 -3.56 29.79 -13.87
C ARG A 339 -2.20 29.46 -14.47
N PRO A 340 -2.07 29.37 -15.80
CA PRO A 340 -0.77 29.17 -16.45
C PRO A 340 0.27 30.21 -16.00
N ASN A 341 1.54 29.81 -15.96
CA ASN A 341 2.68 30.66 -15.62
C ASN A 341 2.70 31.21 -14.18
N THR A 342 1.98 30.58 -13.24
CA THR A 342 2.09 30.92 -11.80
C THR A 342 2.74 29.79 -11.00
N PRO A 343 3.33 30.08 -9.83
CA PRO A 343 3.87 29.04 -8.95
C PRO A 343 2.83 27.99 -8.55
N GLU A 344 1.58 28.44 -8.36
CA GLU A 344 0.44 27.60 -8.00
C GLU A 344 0.15 26.53 -9.05
N PHE A 345 0.40 26.83 -10.32
CA PHE A 345 0.20 25.89 -11.43
C PHE A 345 1.17 24.71 -11.38
N ASN A 346 2.41 24.98 -10.96
CA ASN A 346 3.47 23.98 -10.95
C ASN A 346 3.37 23.07 -9.73
N ASN A 347 2.88 23.57 -8.59
CA ASN A 347 2.80 22.82 -7.34
C ASN A 347 1.38 22.32 -6.98
N MET A 348 0.39 22.51 -7.85
CA MET A 348 -0.99 22.05 -7.63
C MET A 348 -1.06 20.52 -7.47
N ASP A 349 -1.67 20.05 -6.38
CA ASP A 349 -1.88 18.63 -6.06
C ASP A 349 -3.34 18.27 -5.70
N CYS A 350 -4.19 19.27 -5.43
CA CYS A 350 -5.60 19.11 -5.06
C CYS A 350 -5.87 18.23 -3.82
N LYS A 351 -4.85 17.95 -2.98
CA LYS A 351 -5.01 17.04 -1.83
C LYS A 351 -6.02 17.59 -0.82
N CYS A 352 -5.92 18.87 -0.48
CA CYS A 352 -6.85 19.50 0.47
C CYS A 352 -8.27 19.61 -0.09
N ALA A 353 -8.39 19.96 -1.38
CA ALA A 353 -9.69 20.02 -2.05
C ALA A 353 -10.44 18.68 -1.94
N LYS A 354 -9.75 17.57 -2.22
CA LYS A 354 -10.29 16.21 -2.08
C LYS A 354 -10.66 15.87 -0.63
N THR A 355 -9.78 16.14 0.32
CA THR A 355 -10.06 15.95 1.75
C THR A 355 -11.30 16.74 2.19
N THR A 356 -11.47 17.98 1.70
CA THR A 356 -12.65 18.80 1.97
C THR A 356 -13.94 18.20 1.40
N THR A 357 -13.89 17.65 0.18
CA THR A 357 -15.03 16.94 -0.43
C THR A 357 -15.41 15.69 0.36
N LEU A 358 -14.43 14.93 0.86
CA LEU A 358 -14.69 13.77 1.69
C LEU A 358 -15.29 14.17 3.05
N MET A 359 -14.84 15.29 3.61
CA MET A 359 -15.29 15.85 4.89
C MET A 359 -16.52 16.78 4.77
N THR A 360 -17.38 16.60 3.77
CA THR A 360 -18.54 17.49 3.51
C THR A 360 -19.49 17.66 4.69
N THR A 361 -19.63 16.64 5.54
CA THR A 361 -20.47 16.67 6.75
C THR A 361 -19.74 17.17 7.99
N SER A 362 -18.43 17.42 7.91
CA SER A 362 -17.64 17.94 9.01
C SER A 362 -17.89 19.43 9.23
N THR A 363 -17.99 19.84 10.49
CA THR A 363 -18.09 21.26 10.87
C THR A 363 -16.75 21.98 10.81
N GLU A 364 -15.64 21.24 10.70
CA GLU A 364 -14.28 21.77 10.73
C GLU A 364 -13.42 21.17 9.60
N PRO A 365 -13.80 21.37 8.31
CA PRO A 365 -12.99 20.92 7.19
C PRO A 365 -11.67 21.71 7.11
N PRO A 366 -10.61 21.12 6.52
CA PRO A 366 -9.34 21.83 6.34
C PRO A 366 -9.51 23.06 5.45
N ARG A 367 -8.59 24.01 5.57
CA ARG A 367 -8.54 25.20 4.72
C ARG A 367 -7.56 24.99 3.59
N CYS A 368 -8.04 25.15 2.36
CA CYS A 368 -7.24 24.95 1.17
C CYS A 368 -6.82 26.29 0.55
N CYS A 369 -5.71 26.27 -0.17
CA CYS A 369 -5.31 27.34 -1.08
C CYS A 369 -6.18 27.32 -2.34
N LYS A 370 -6.12 28.37 -3.16
CA LYS A 370 -6.83 28.47 -4.45
C LYS A 370 -6.45 27.36 -5.43
N ASN A 371 -5.25 26.81 -5.35
CA ASN A 371 -4.86 25.64 -6.15
C ASN A 371 -5.30 24.29 -5.55
N GLY A 372 -6.07 24.29 -4.46
CA GLY A 372 -6.57 23.07 -3.83
C GLY A 372 -5.58 22.34 -2.94
N ASN A 373 -4.38 22.89 -2.72
CA ASN A 373 -3.38 22.36 -1.79
C ASN A 373 -3.75 22.71 -0.34
N PHE A 374 -3.16 22.01 0.63
CA PHE A 374 -3.30 22.39 2.03
C PHE A 374 -2.67 23.75 2.29
N ARG A 375 -3.41 24.64 2.94
CA ARG A 375 -2.82 25.88 3.44
C ARG A 375 -1.85 25.54 4.57
N PRO A 376 -0.60 26.04 4.54
CA PRO A 376 0.41 25.70 5.56
C PRO A 376 -0.04 25.98 6.99
N VAL A 377 -0.83 27.04 7.19
CA VAL A 377 -1.44 27.35 8.49
C VAL A 377 -2.91 26.89 8.52
N GLN A 378 -3.19 25.94 9.41
CA GLN A 378 -4.53 25.44 9.72
C GLN A 378 -4.96 25.95 11.09
N CYS A 379 -6.16 26.52 11.21
CA CYS A 379 -6.66 27.04 12.48
C CYS A 379 -7.96 26.37 12.86
N ARG A 380 -8.06 25.95 14.13
CA ARG A 380 -9.24 25.33 14.73
C ARG A 380 -9.52 26.01 16.06
N ARG A 381 -10.71 26.59 16.21
CA ARG A 381 -11.18 27.26 17.46
C ARG A 381 -10.17 28.26 18.04
N GLY A 382 -9.53 29.05 17.17
CA GLY A 382 -8.56 30.08 17.57
C GLY A 382 -7.15 29.58 17.86
N LEU A 383 -6.90 28.27 17.74
CA LEU A 383 -5.58 27.66 17.85
C LEU A 383 -5.10 27.26 16.45
N CYS A 384 -3.93 27.75 16.04
CA CYS A 384 -3.38 27.55 14.71
C CYS A 384 -2.13 26.67 14.75
N ARG A 385 -1.94 25.88 13.69
CA ARG A 385 -0.86 24.90 13.57
C ARG A 385 -0.30 24.89 12.16
N CYS A 386 0.96 24.50 12.04
CA CYS A 386 1.58 24.22 10.75
C CYS A 386 1.18 22.82 10.27
N VAL A 387 0.98 22.69 8.95
CA VAL A 387 0.79 21.40 8.29
C VAL A 387 1.73 21.23 7.11
N ASP A 388 2.09 19.97 6.84
CA ASP A 388 2.81 19.57 5.63
C ASP A 388 1.86 19.56 4.40
N ALA A 389 2.42 19.21 3.23
CA ALA A 389 1.67 19.10 1.98
C ALA A 389 0.57 18.01 2.00
N ASP A 390 0.61 17.09 2.96
CA ASP A 390 -0.40 16.04 3.14
C ASP A 390 -1.43 16.37 4.23
N GLY A 391 -1.31 17.54 4.87
CA GLY A 391 -2.20 18.01 5.94
C GLY A 391 -1.83 17.51 7.34
N ARG A 392 -0.70 16.80 7.50
CA ARG A 392 -0.18 16.35 8.79
C ARG A 392 0.37 17.53 9.56
N GLN A 393 0.11 17.59 10.85
CA GLN A 393 0.65 18.67 11.69
C GLN A 393 2.18 18.56 11.82
N VAL A 394 2.86 19.70 11.84
CA VAL A 394 4.30 19.79 12.13
C VAL A 394 4.51 20.85 13.20
N GLY A 395 4.98 20.44 14.38
CA GLY A 395 5.29 21.34 15.48
C GLY A 395 4.07 21.81 16.29
N THR A 396 4.33 22.67 17.26
CA THR A 396 3.33 23.14 18.23
C THR A 396 2.28 24.06 17.62
N GLU A 397 1.14 24.13 18.29
CA GLU A 397 0.11 25.11 17.99
C GLU A 397 0.29 26.41 18.76
N SER A 398 -0.19 27.50 18.17
CA SER A 398 -0.20 28.83 18.79
C SER A 398 -1.49 29.58 18.49
N ARG A 399 -1.94 30.41 19.44
CA ARG A 399 -3.00 31.40 19.19
C ARG A 399 -2.48 32.59 18.38
N ASP A 400 -1.21 32.91 18.56
CA ASP A 400 -0.51 33.89 17.73
C ASP A 400 0.10 33.18 16.53
N VAL A 401 -0.49 33.42 15.35
CA VAL A 401 -0.07 32.81 14.10
C VAL A 401 1.36 33.23 13.72
N THR A 402 1.81 34.42 14.13
CA THR A 402 3.14 34.92 13.77
C THR A 402 4.27 34.16 14.45
N ALA A 403 3.96 33.44 15.54
CA ALA A 403 4.90 32.57 16.24
C ALA A 403 5.10 31.20 15.55
N LEU A 404 4.27 30.86 14.54
CA LEU A 404 4.38 29.59 13.83
C LEU A 404 5.50 29.63 12.79
N SER A 405 6.28 28.54 12.68
CA SER A 405 7.41 28.43 11.75
C SER A 405 7.01 28.51 10.27
N CYS A 406 5.79 28.08 9.92
CA CYS A 406 5.25 28.11 8.56
C CYS A 406 4.52 29.42 8.23
N HIS A 407 4.53 30.42 9.13
CA HIS A 407 3.86 31.68 8.90
C HIS A 407 4.59 32.52 7.84
N THR A 408 3.82 33.08 6.92
CA THR A 408 4.29 34.04 5.92
C THR A 408 3.38 35.26 5.89
N ALA A 409 3.90 36.39 5.42
CA ALA A 409 3.08 37.57 5.18
C ALA A 409 1.95 37.23 4.19
N GLY A 410 0.70 37.43 4.59
CA GLY A 410 -0.44 37.05 3.77
C GLY A 410 -0.75 35.56 3.75
N TRP A 411 -0.35 34.77 4.76
CA TRP A 411 -0.60 33.31 4.86
C TRP A 411 -2.03 32.84 4.59
N ARG A 412 -3.02 33.74 4.68
CA ARG A 412 -4.44 33.45 4.35
C ARG A 412 -4.70 33.39 2.85
N ASN A 413 -3.86 34.09 2.08
CA ASN A 413 -3.94 34.26 0.64
C ASN A 413 -2.93 33.34 -0.01
N CYS A 414 -3.29 32.08 -0.03
CA CYS A 414 -2.89 31.13 -1.05
C CYS A 414 -4.20 30.67 -1.72
#